data_AF-A0A8H3LAJ9-F1
#
_entry.id   AF-A0A8H3LAJ9-F1
#
_cell.length_a   1.000
_cell.length_b   1.000
_cell.length_c   1.000
_cell.angle_alpha   90.00
_cell.angle_beta   90.00
_cell.angle_gamma   90.00
#
_symmetry.space_group_name_H-M   'P 1'
#
loop_
_entity.id
_entity.type
_entity.pdbx_description
1 polymer ?
#
loop_
_entity_poly.entity_id
_entity_poly.type
_entity_poly.pdbx_seq_one_letter_code
_entity_poly.pdbx_strand_id
1 'polypeptide(L)'
;MGRIYKYGSKVNTYSYYLAQISNKQVKYYGRRAGYYKGELIVTKDELATIKDKLDATKNKVDVMEIRLAVLGNTINDLTDIKARIELLRTYRDWVRKFFKNLIIRLGGKNEWYDVKKSIPDYYDYNMNISNRKCINELNNILNGINMNIDDLELLLEIKGESNDAFYKNWQKIEKAKEGLTKKFPDNMEKYKNLLQKLFDASGT
;
A
#
# COMPACT_ATOMS: atom_id res chain seq x y z
N MET A 1 28.39 113.55 12.21
CA MET A 1 29.03 112.42 11.48
C MET A 1 28.94 111.16 12.33
N GLY A 2 28.15 110.19 11.85
CA GLY A 2 27.73 109.02 12.62
C GLY A 2 28.74 107.87 12.65
N ARG A 3 28.61 107.02 13.67
CA ARG A 3 29.15 105.66 13.65
C ARG A 3 27.99 104.68 13.74
N ILE A 4 27.60 104.18 12.57
CA ILE A 4 26.64 103.08 12.43
C ILE A 4 27.36 101.80 12.86
N TYR A 5 26.81 101.11 13.85
CA TYR A 5 27.35 99.85 14.34
C TYR A 5 27.28 98.75 13.25
N LYS A 6 28.43 98.21 12.87
CA LYS A 6 28.53 97.02 11.99
C LYS A 6 28.09 95.75 12.75
N TYR A 7 26.79 95.49 12.83
CA TYR A 7 26.24 94.22 13.32
C TYR A 7 25.96 93.18 12.21
N GLY A 8 26.31 93.46 10.94
CA GLY A 8 25.95 92.63 9.78
C GLY A 8 26.87 91.41 9.47
N SER A 9 27.99 91.24 10.16
CA SER A 9 28.98 90.18 9.81
C SER A 9 28.80 88.86 10.58
N LYS A 10 28.26 88.89 11.80
CA LYS A 10 28.11 87.69 12.65
C LYS A 10 26.85 86.87 12.34
N VAL A 11 25.78 87.50 11.84
CA VAL A 11 24.51 86.82 11.51
C VAL A 11 24.65 85.94 10.25
N ASN A 12 25.41 86.40 9.26
CA ASN A 12 25.64 85.69 8.00
C ASN A 12 26.53 84.44 8.20
N THR A 13 27.53 84.53 9.08
CA THR A 13 28.39 83.40 9.44
C THR A 13 27.65 82.32 10.24
N TYR A 14 26.81 82.70 11.23
CA TYR A 14 26.01 81.72 11.98
C TYR A 14 25.01 80.98 11.09
N SER A 15 24.33 81.69 10.18
CA SER A 15 23.44 81.10 9.19
C SER A 15 24.16 80.12 8.26
N TYR A 16 25.40 80.43 7.84
CA TYR A 16 26.23 79.54 7.02
C TYR A 16 26.62 78.26 7.78
N TYR A 17 27.04 78.36 9.04
CA TYR A 17 27.39 77.18 9.85
C TYR A 17 26.17 76.29 10.11
N LEU A 18 25.01 76.86 10.39
CA LEU A 18 23.76 76.10 10.54
C LEU A 18 23.37 75.37 9.25
N ALA A 19 23.52 76.01 8.08
CA ALA A 19 23.27 75.38 6.78
C ALA A 19 24.25 74.22 6.50
N GLN A 20 25.53 74.37 6.87
CA GLN A 20 26.52 73.29 6.75
C GLN A 20 26.23 72.10 7.67
N ILE A 21 25.81 72.36 8.91
CA ILE A 21 25.39 71.31 9.87
C ILE A 21 24.16 70.58 9.34
N SER A 22 23.14 71.31 8.87
CA SER A 22 21.92 70.75 8.28
C SER A 22 22.23 69.87 7.06
N ASN A 23 23.07 70.34 6.14
CA ASN A 23 23.49 69.56 4.97
C ASN A 23 24.27 68.27 5.35
N LYS A 24 25.11 68.33 6.39
CA LYS A 24 25.80 67.12 6.91
C LYS A 24 24.81 66.13 7.50
N GLN A 25 23.82 66.60 8.26
CA GLN A 25 22.76 65.75 8.82
C GLN A 25 21.92 65.11 7.72
N VAL A 26 21.46 65.87 6.72
CA VAL A 26 20.69 65.35 5.58
C VAL A 26 21.47 64.26 4.82
N LYS A 27 22.77 64.49 4.56
CA LYS A 27 23.62 63.46 3.92
C LYS A 27 23.80 62.22 4.79
N TYR A 28 23.97 62.38 6.10
CA TYR A 28 24.09 61.26 7.04
C TYR A 28 22.81 60.41 7.06
N TYR A 29 21.66 61.04 7.26
CA TYR A 29 20.37 60.34 7.29
C TYR A 29 20.02 59.74 5.92
N GLY A 30 20.35 60.41 4.81
CA GLY A 30 20.17 59.87 3.45
C GLY A 30 20.98 58.59 3.21
N ARG A 31 22.25 58.54 3.62
CA ARG A 31 23.07 57.32 3.55
C ARG A 31 22.51 56.20 4.41
N ARG A 32 22.08 56.53 5.63
CA ARG A 32 21.52 55.55 6.58
C ARG A 32 20.19 54.98 6.08
N ALA A 33 19.33 55.81 5.48
CA ALA A 33 18.10 55.36 4.83
C ALA A 33 18.37 54.44 3.63
N GLY A 34 19.40 54.75 2.82
CA GLY A 34 19.84 53.86 1.74
C GLY A 34 20.31 52.50 2.23
N TYR A 35 21.08 52.47 3.32
CA TYR A 35 21.52 51.23 3.97
C TYR A 35 20.33 50.38 4.45
N TYR A 36 19.41 50.96 5.22
CA TYR A 36 18.23 50.23 5.72
C TYR A 36 17.31 49.76 4.60
N LYS A 37 17.21 50.51 3.50
CA LYS A 37 16.46 50.08 2.31
C LYS A 37 17.11 48.84 1.68
N GLY A 38 18.45 48.79 1.62
CA GLY A 38 19.18 47.62 1.14
C GLY A 38 18.95 46.37 1.99
N GLU A 39 19.07 46.51 3.32
CA GLU A 39 18.79 45.41 4.25
C GLU A 39 17.34 44.90 4.10
N LEU A 40 16.36 45.80 3.99
CA LEU A 40 14.96 45.42 3.83
C LEU A 40 14.70 44.62 2.55
N ILE A 41 15.40 44.94 1.45
CA ILE A 41 15.29 44.19 0.19
C ILE A 41 15.85 42.78 0.37
N VAL A 42 17.04 42.65 0.97
CA VAL A 42 17.65 41.34 1.23
C VAL A 42 16.74 40.48 2.11
N THR A 43 16.23 41.02 3.21
CA THR A 43 15.31 40.28 4.10
C THR A 43 14.03 39.86 3.37
N LYS A 44 13.52 40.68 2.44
CA LYS A 44 12.34 40.33 1.64
C LYS A 44 12.61 39.15 0.69
N ASP A 45 13.79 39.13 0.06
CA ASP A 45 14.18 38.06 -0.85
C ASP A 45 14.47 36.74 -0.11
N GLU A 46 15.09 36.83 1.07
CA GLU A 46 15.26 35.69 1.98
C GLU A 46 13.91 35.13 2.43
N LEU A 47 12.96 36.00 2.80
CA LEU A 47 11.61 35.59 3.19
C LEU A 47 10.87 34.89 2.05
N ALA A 48 10.99 35.39 0.81
CA ALA A 48 10.41 34.73 -0.37
C ALA A 48 11.01 33.33 -0.56
N THR A 49 12.34 33.21 -0.46
CA THR A 49 13.04 31.93 -0.57
C THR A 49 12.61 30.93 0.52
N ILE A 50 12.40 31.40 1.75
CA ILE A 50 11.92 30.57 2.86
C ILE A 50 10.50 30.07 2.60
N LYS A 51 9.62 30.92 2.07
CA LYS A 51 8.25 30.53 1.70
C LYS A 51 8.24 29.43 0.64
N ASP A 52 9.03 29.58 -0.42
CA ASP A 52 9.13 28.57 -1.47
C ASP A 52 9.62 27.22 -0.92
N LYS A 53 10.62 27.25 -0.01
CA LYS A 53 11.11 26.04 0.68
C LYS A 53 10.06 25.42 1.60
N LEU A 54 9.25 26.25 2.27
CA LEU A 54 8.18 25.78 3.14
C LEU A 54 7.08 25.09 2.32
N ASP A 55 6.65 25.69 1.22
CA ASP A 55 5.66 25.11 0.32
C ASP A 55 6.15 23.80 -0.31
N ALA A 56 7.42 23.75 -0.72
CA ALA A 56 8.05 22.53 -1.22
C ALA A 56 8.11 21.43 -0.16
N THR A 57 8.39 21.79 1.10
CA THR A 57 8.39 20.84 2.23
C THR A 57 6.98 20.34 2.51
N LYS A 58 5.98 21.22 2.52
CA LYS A 58 4.58 20.86 2.72
C LYS A 58 4.10 19.85 1.68
N ASN A 59 4.38 20.11 0.40
CA ASN A 59 4.06 19.17 -0.68
C ASN A 59 4.72 17.80 -0.48
N LYS A 60 5.97 17.75 0.03
CA LYS A 60 6.64 16.48 0.34
C LYS A 60 5.96 15.74 1.49
N VAL A 61 5.51 16.45 2.53
CA VAL A 61 4.77 15.87 3.66
C VAL A 61 3.44 15.29 3.17
N ASP A 62 2.67 16.03 2.38
CA ASP A 62 1.40 15.56 1.83
C ASP A 62 1.59 14.26 1.01
N VAL A 63 2.65 14.20 0.19
CA VAL A 63 3.01 12.97 -0.57
C VAL A 63 3.41 11.82 0.36
N MET A 64 4.12 12.09 1.47
CA MET A 64 4.48 11.07 2.45
C MET A 64 3.24 10.52 3.16
N GLU A 65 2.28 11.36 3.53
CA GLU A 65 1.02 10.94 4.16
C GLU A 65 0.22 10.01 3.25
N ILE A 66 0.10 10.36 1.96
CA ILE A 66 -0.55 9.49 0.95
C ILE A 66 0.17 8.14 0.86
N ARG A 67 1.50 8.14 0.82
CA ARG A 67 2.28 6.89 0.76
C ARG A 67 2.11 6.03 2.01
N LEU A 68 2.05 6.64 3.20
CA LEU A 68 1.81 5.92 4.45
C LEU A 68 0.43 5.27 4.47
N ALA A 69 -0.61 5.96 3.97
CA ALA A 69 -1.94 5.39 3.85
C ALA A 69 -1.96 4.17 2.91
N VAL A 70 -1.31 4.27 1.75
CA VAL A 70 -1.19 3.15 0.80
C VAL A 70 -0.43 1.96 1.41
N LEU A 71 0.67 2.23 2.12
CA LEU A 71 1.43 1.19 2.81
C LEU A 71 0.61 0.52 3.91
N GLY A 72 -0.16 1.28 4.68
CA GLY A 72 -1.08 0.76 5.69
C GLY A 72 -2.10 -0.20 5.10
N ASN A 73 -2.76 0.19 4.01
CA ASN A 73 -3.71 -0.69 3.30
C ASN A 73 -3.02 -1.95 2.77
N THR A 74 -1.84 -1.82 2.16
CA THR A 74 -1.07 -2.97 1.66
C THR A 74 -0.69 -3.95 2.77
N ILE A 75 -0.33 -3.45 3.96
CA ILE A 75 -0.01 -4.30 5.12
C ILE A 75 -1.26 -5.06 5.58
N ASN A 76 -2.42 -4.41 5.60
CA ASN A 76 -3.68 -5.06 5.95
C ASN A 76 -4.04 -6.17 4.95
N ASP A 77 -3.95 -5.88 3.64
CA ASP A 77 -4.22 -6.87 2.58
C ASP A 77 -3.27 -8.08 2.69
N LEU A 78 -1.98 -7.84 2.92
CA LEU A 78 -0.99 -8.91 3.09
C LEU A 78 -1.24 -9.73 4.36
N THR A 79 -1.71 -9.09 5.43
CA THR A 79 -2.06 -9.77 6.67
C THR A 79 -3.26 -10.68 6.48
N ASP A 80 -4.30 -10.21 5.78
CA ASP A 80 -5.48 -11.00 5.44
C ASP A 80 -5.13 -12.19 4.52
N ILE A 81 -4.36 -11.94 3.46
CA ILE A 81 -3.86 -13.00 2.56
C ILE A 81 -3.06 -14.04 3.34
N LYS A 82 -2.18 -13.60 4.26
CA LYS A 82 -1.39 -14.52 5.09
C LYS A 82 -2.28 -15.37 5.98
N ALA A 83 -3.25 -14.77 6.68
CA ALA A 83 -4.18 -15.49 7.54
C ALA A 83 -5.01 -16.51 6.75
N ARG A 84 -5.52 -16.12 5.57
CA ARG A 84 -6.24 -17.03 4.66
C ARG A 84 -5.36 -18.18 4.18
N ILE A 85 -4.12 -17.92 3.77
CA ILE A 85 -3.16 -18.96 3.36
C ILE A 85 -2.86 -19.92 4.52
N GLU A 86 -2.65 -19.41 5.74
CA GLU A 86 -2.38 -20.25 6.91
C GLU A 86 -3.57 -21.14 7.27
N LEU A 87 -4.80 -20.60 7.22
CA LEU A 87 -6.04 -21.34 7.40
C LEU A 87 -6.16 -22.44 6.34
N LEU A 88 -6.10 -22.07 5.07
CA LEU A 88 -6.22 -23.03 3.97
C LEU A 88 -5.13 -24.11 4.06
N ARG A 89 -3.86 -23.75 4.31
CA ARG A 89 -2.77 -24.72 4.46
C ARG A 89 -3.02 -25.71 5.60
N THR A 90 -3.49 -25.22 6.74
CA THR A 90 -3.70 -26.02 7.95
C THR A 90 -4.86 -26.99 7.77
N TYR A 91 -5.99 -26.51 7.23
CA TYR A 91 -7.21 -27.31 7.12
C TYR A 91 -7.34 -28.11 5.82
N ARG A 92 -6.62 -27.75 4.75
CA ARG A 92 -6.66 -28.46 3.45
C ARG A 92 -6.50 -29.97 3.58
N ASP A 93 -5.54 -30.42 4.38
CA ASP A 93 -5.24 -31.85 4.47
C ASP A 93 -6.33 -32.60 5.27
N TRP A 94 -6.95 -31.94 6.25
CA TRP A 94 -8.13 -32.44 6.97
C TRP A 94 -9.37 -32.49 6.07
N VAL A 95 -9.62 -31.44 5.30
CA VAL A 95 -10.72 -31.38 4.32
C VAL A 95 -10.53 -32.47 3.25
N ARG A 96 -9.30 -32.67 2.75
CA ARG A 96 -8.99 -33.77 1.82
C ARG A 96 -9.28 -35.14 2.45
N LYS A 97 -8.89 -35.35 3.71
CA LYS A 97 -9.15 -36.60 4.43
C LYS A 97 -10.64 -36.82 4.65
N PHE A 98 -11.38 -35.77 4.99
CA PHE A 98 -12.84 -35.80 5.12
C PHE A 98 -13.51 -36.25 3.82
N PHE A 99 -13.22 -35.58 2.69
CA PHE A 99 -13.81 -35.96 1.39
C PHE A 99 -13.45 -37.38 0.98
N LYS A 100 -12.23 -37.84 1.25
CA LYS A 100 -11.84 -39.24 0.99
C LYS A 100 -12.74 -40.22 1.75
N ASN A 101 -13.00 -39.95 3.03
CA ASN A 101 -13.86 -40.79 3.86
C ASN A 101 -15.34 -40.71 3.42
N LEU A 102 -15.81 -39.51 3.08
CA LEU A 102 -17.17 -39.29 2.58
C LEU A 102 -17.42 -40.07 1.29
N ILE A 103 -16.48 -40.01 0.33
CA ILE A 103 -16.53 -40.77 -0.94
C ILE A 103 -16.63 -42.28 -0.67
N ILE A 104 -15.86 -42.80 0.29
CA ILE A 104 -15.92 -44.23 0.65
C ILE A 104 -17.30 -44.58 1.23
N ARG A 105 -17.86 -43.74 2.11
CA ARG A 105 -19.18 -43.97 2.73
C ARG A 105 -20.33 -43.88 1.72
N LEU A 106 -20.18 -43.06 0.68
CA LEU A 106 -21.16 -42.92 -0.39
C LEU A 106 -21.19 -44.11 -1.37
N GLY A 107 -20.20 -45.01 -1.32
CA GLY A 107 -20.10 -46.14 -2.23
C GLY A 107 -18.96 -46.04 -3.24
N GLY A 108 -18.32 -44.88 -3.36
CA GLY A 108 -17.18 -44.70 -4.25
C GLY A 108 -17.21 -43.39 -5.05
N LYS A 109 -16.32 -43.33 -6.04
CA LYS A 109 -16.11 -42.12 -6.86
C LYS A 109 -17.28 -41.83 -7.80
N ASN A 110 -18.02 -42.85 -8.22
CA ASN A 110 -19.14 -42.68 -9.16
C ASN A 110 -20.33 -42.02 -8.46
N GLU A 111 -20.65 -42.51 -7.28
CA GLU A 111 -21.70 -41.99 -6.40
C GLU A 111 -21.37 -40.55 -5.99
N TRP A 112 -20.11 -40.27 -5.67
CA TRP A 112 -19.65 -38.90 -5.43
C TRP A 112 -19.78 -37.99 -6.65
N TYR A 113 -19.56 -38.51 -7.86
CA TYR A 113 -19.71 -37.73 -9.09
C TYR A 113 -21.17 -37.36 -9.34
N ASP A 114 -22.10 -38.27 -9.09
CA ASP A 114 -23.54 -38.02 -9.20
C ASP A 114 -24.02 -37.03 -8.13
N VAL A 115 -23.54 -37.17 -6.90
CA VAL A 115 -23.76 -36.20 -5.81
C VAL A 115 -23.27 -34.82 -6.22
N LYS A 116 -22.04 -34.70 -6.72
CA LYS A 116 -21.47 -33.41 -7.15
C LYS A 116 -22.28 -32.72 -8.24
N LYS A 117 -22.81 -33.48 -9.19
CA LYS A 117 -23.69 -32.96 -10.23
C LYS A 117 -25.03 -32.50 -9.69
N SER A 118 -25.48 -33.12 -8.60
CA SER A 118 -26.80 -32.88 -8.01
C SER A 118 -26.81 -31.72 -7.01
N ILE A 119 -25.68 -31.39 -6.38
CA ILE A 119 -25.57 -30.29 -5.40
C ILE A 119 -26.08 -28.94 -5.95
N PRO A 120 -25.70 -28.49 -7.17
CA PRO A 120 -26.19 -27.21 -7.71
C PRO A 120 -27.72 -27.13 -7.81
N ASP A 121 -28.39 -28.27 -8.04
CA ASP A 121 -29.84 -28.36 -8.20
C ASP A 121 -30.55 -28.63 -6.87
N TYR A 122 -29.83 -28.66 -5.74
CA TYR A 122 -30.38 -29.07 -4.45
C TYR A 122 -31.57 -28.22 -4.02
N TYR A 123 -31.49 -26.91 -4.26
CA TYR A 123 -32.55 -25.95 -3.95
C TYR A 123 -33.61 -25.86 -5.05
N ASP A 124 -33.46 -26.59 -6.16
CA ASP A 124 -34.45 -26.63 -7.23
C ASP A 124 -35.58 -27.60 -6.89
N TYR A 125 -36.80 -27.06 -6.84
CA TYR A 125 -38.01 -27.84 -6.59
C TYR A 125 -38.27 -28.89 -7.69
N ASN A 126 -37.80 -28.62 -8.92
CA ASN A 126 -37.93 -29.48 -10.10
C ASN A 126 -36.78 -30.49 -10.26
N MET A 127 -35.92 -30.63 -9.24
CA MET A 127 -34.84 -31.61 -9.23
C MET A 127 -35.35 -33.01 -9.60
N ASN A 128 -34.64 -33.67 -10.52
CA ASN A 128 -35.02 -35.02 -10.94
C ASN A 128 -34.95 -36.01 -9.75
N ILE A 129 -35.74 -37.09 -9.83
CA ILE A 129 -35.89 -38.08 -8.76
C ILE A 129 -34.56 -38.76 -8.40
N SER A 130 -33.72 -39.08 -9.39
CA SER A 130 -32.41 -39.70 -9.18
C SER A 130 -31.46 -38.76 -8.42
N ASN A 131 -31.38 -37.49 -8.81
CA ASN A 131 -30.57 -36.47 -8.14
C ASN A 131 -31.05 -36.28 -6.69
N ARG A 132 -32.37 -36.24 -6.47
CA ARG A 132 -32.97 -36.14 -5.12
C ARG A 132 -32.61 -37.36 -4.26
N LYS A 133 -32.58 -38.57 -4.84
CA LYS A 133 -32.15 -39.77 -4.12
C LYS A 133 -30.67 -39.68 -3.70
N CYS A 134 -29.79 -39.27 -4.61
CA CYS A 134 -28.36 -39.09 -4.32
C CYS A 134 -28.13 -38.08 -3.18
N ILE A 135 -28.84 -36.95 -3.19
CA ILE A 135 -28.75 -35.95 -2.13
C ILE A 135 -29.30 -36.47 -0.80
N ASN A 136 -30.39 -37.22 -0.79
CA ASN A 136 -30.92 -37.81 0.45
C ASN A 136 -29.94 -38.80 1.08
N GLU A 137 -29.27 -39.61 0.26
CA GLU A 137 -28.21 -40.52 0.74
C GLU A 137 -27.03 -39.74 1.33
N LEU A 138 -26.59 -38.67 0.67
CA LEU A 138 -25.59 -37.75 1.21
C LEU A 138 -26.04 -37.15 2.55
N ASN A 139 -27.25 -36.59 2.62
CA ASN A 139 -27.80 -35.97 3.82
C ASN A 139 -27.85 -36.92 5.01
N ASN A 140 -28.22 -38.18 4.79
CA ASN A 140 -28.22 -39.19 5.85
C ASN A 140 -26.80 -39.44 6.39
N ILE A 141 -25.78 -39.48 5.53
CA ILE A 141 -24.38 -39.65 5.94
C ILE A 141 -23.88 -38.43 6.73
N LEU A 142 -24.22 -37.22 6.27
CA LEU A 142 -23.82 -35.97 6.92
C LEU A 142 -24.51 -35.79 8.29
N ASN A 143 -25.81 -36.07 8.37
CA ASN A 143 -26.56 -36.04 9.64
C ASN A 143 -25.94 -36.99 10.68
N GLY A 144 -25.42 -38.15 10.24
CA GLY A 144 -24.72 -39.10 11.10
C GLY A 144 -23.43 -38.56 11.73
N ILE A 145 -22.92 -37.43 11.26
CA ILE A 145 -21.76 -36.72 11.83
C ILE A 145 -22.10 -35.27 12.23
N ASN A 146 -23.39 -34.97 12.36
CA ASN A 146 -23.91 -33.64 12.70
C ASN A 146 -23.43 -32.54 11.74
N MET A 147 -23.50 -32.82 10.43
CA MET A 147 -23.29 -31.88 9.34
C MET A 147 -24.51 -31.84 8.41
N ASN A 148 -24.66 -30.75 7.67
CA ASN A 148 -25.67 -30.61 6.61
C ASN A 148 -25.02 -30.29 5.25
N ILE A 149 -25.85 -30.07 4.22
CA ILE A 149 -25.35 -29.69 2.87
C ILE A 149 -24.61 -28.35 2.89
N ASP A 150 -25.06 -27.37 3.68
CA ASP A 150 -24.40 -26.05 3.76
C ASP A 150 -22.97 -26.17 4.30
N ASP A 151 -22.77 -27.00 5.34
CA ASP A 151 -21.43 -27.32 5.86
C ASP A 151 -20.56 -27.97 4.77
N LEU A 152 -21.14 -28.85 3.96
CA LEU A 152 -20.43 -29.49 2.85
C LEU A 152 -20.06 -28.49 1.75
N GLU A 153 -20.94 -27.53 1.43
CA GLU A 153 -20.68 -26.47 0.47
C GLU A 153 -19.51 -25.59 0.92
N LEU A 154 -19.47 -25.21 2.20
CA LEU A 154 -18.33 -24.48 2.79
C LEU A 154 -17.02 -25.29 2.69
N LEU A 155 -17.06 -26.60 2.92
CA LEU A 155 -15.89 -27.47 2.77
C LEU A 155 -15.45 -27.61 1.31
N LEU A 156 -16.40 -27.61 0.35
CA LEU A 156 -16.12 -27.59 -1.08
C LEU A 156 -15.48 -26.26 -1.49
N GLU A 157 -15.92 -25.14 -0.93
CA GLU A 157 -15.32 -23.82 -1.12
C GLU A 157 -13.89 -23.79 -0.59
N ILE A 158 -13.65 -24.18 0.67
CA ILE A 158 -12.29 -24.28 1.24
C ILE A 158 -11.38 -25.15 0.37
N LYS A 159 -11.91 -26.25 -0.17
CA LYS A 159 -11.18 -27.13 -1.08
C LYS A 159 -10.90 -26.47 -2.43
N GLY A 160 -11.85 -25.69 -2.96
CA GLY A 160 -11.71 -24.88 -4.16
C GLY A 160 -10.68 -23.78 -3.98
N GLU A 161 -10.83 -22.95 -2.95
CA GLU A 161 -9.89 -21.89 -2.59
C GLU A 161 -8.48 -22.40 -2.31
N SER A 162 -8.37 -23.51 -1.56
CA SER A 162 -7.06 -24.13 -1.33
C SER A 162 -6.46 -24.65 -2.64
N ASN A 163 -7.28 -25.10 -3.58
CA ASN A 163 -6.76 -25.42 -4.90
C ASN A 163 -6.35 -24.12 -5.60
N ASP A 164 -7.14 -23.07 -5.71
CA ASP A 164 -6.70 -21.87 -6.43
C ASP A 164 -5.47 -21.18 -5.78
N ALA A 165 -5.37 -21.21 -4.44
CA ALA A 165 -4.27 -20.63 -3.68
C ALA A 165 -2.96 -21.44 -3.79
N PHE A 166 -3.03 -22.78 -3.81
CA PHE A 166 -1.84 -23.65 -3.79
C PHE A 166 -1.65 -24.48 -5.07
N TYR A 167 -2.75 -24.88 -5.71
CA TYR A 167 -2.87 -25.27 -7.11
C TYR A 167 -3.15 -24.05 -8.00
N LYS A 168 -2.22 -23.08 -8.05
CA LYS A 168 -2.10 -22.28 -9.29
C LYS A 168 -1.71 -23.26 -10.40
N ASN A 169 -2.72 -23.84 -11.07
CA ASN A 169 -2.67 -24.72 -12.24
C ASN A 169 -1.27 -25.21 -12.53
N TRP A 170 -0.91 -26.44 -12.11
CA TRP A 170 0.25 -27.22 -12.59
C TRP A 170 1.20 -26.32 -13.37
N GLN A 171 1.98 -25.47 -12.66
CA GLN A 171 2.74 -24.43 -13.35
C GLN A 171 3.48 -25.16 -14.46
N LYS A 172 3.16 -24.84 -15.72
CA LYS A 172 3.91 -25.40 -16.85
C LYS A 172 5.37 -25.21 -16.47
N ILE A 173 6.20 -26.23 -16.67
CA ILE A 173 7.61 -26.19 -16.26
C ILE A 173 8.25 -24.85 -16.70
N GLU A 174 7.84 -24.31 -17.84
CA GLU A 174 8.13 -22.96 -18.36
C GLU A 174 7.84 -21.83 -17.33
N LYS A 175 6.62 -21.71 -16.80
CA LYS A 175 6.26 -20.69 -15.80
C LYS A 175 6.95 -20.89 -14.45
N ALA A 176 7.23 -22.13 -14.07
CA ALA A 176 7.99 -22.44 -12.87
C ALA A 176 9.47 -22.05 -13.03
N LYS A 177 10.05 -22.27 -14.23
CA LYS A 177 11.39 -21.82 -14.61
C LYS A 177 11.51 -20.30 -14.67
N GLU A 178 10.48 -19.57 -15.13
CA GLU A 178 10.44 -18.10 -15.01
C GLU A 178 10.52 -17.64 -13.54
N GLY A 179 10.07 -18.46 -12.59
CA GLY A 179 10.24 -18.19 -11.15
C GLY A 179 11.69 -18.21 -10.71
N LEU A 180 12.58 -18.97 -11.37
CA LEU A 180 14.01 -19.02 -11.05
C LEU A 180 14.79 -17.78 -11.48
N THR A 181 14.26 -16.99 -12.42
CA THR A 181 14.91 -15.73 -12.84
C THR A 181 14.64 -14.60 -11.86
N LYS A 182 13.61 -14.74 -11.00
CA LYS A 182 13.32 -13.79 -9.94
C LYS A 182 14.35 -13.90 -8.82
N LYS A 183 14.60 -12.79 -8.13
CA LYS A 183 15.44 -12.79 -6.93
C LYS A 183 14.75 -13.59 -5.83
N PHE A 184 15.45 -14.56 -5.23
CA PHE A 184 14.92 -15.30 -4.09
C PHE A 184 15.15 -14.47 -2.82
N PRO A 185 14.36 -14.72 -1.77
CA PRO A 185 14.73 -14.29 -0.43
C PRO A 185 16.11 -14.84 -0.07
N ASP A 186 16.95 -14.04 0.60
CA ASP A 186 18.36 -14.37 0.87
C ASP A 186 18.51 -15.74 1.59
N ASN A 187 17.58 -16.08 2.48
CA ASN A 187 17.57 -17.36 3.21
C ASN A 187 17.14 -18.58 2.36
N MET A 188 16.59 -18.35 1.18
CA MET A 188 16.12 -19.36 0.24
C MET A 188 16.98 -19.45 -1.04
N GLU A 189 17.89 -18.50 -1.29
CA GLU A 189 18.77 -18.49 -2.48
C GLU A 189 19.57 -19.81 -2.61
N LYS A 190 19.91 -20.45 -1.48
CA LYS A 190 20.59 -21.77 -1.45
C LYS A 190 19.83 -22.89 -2.16
N TYR A 191 18.50 -22.79 -2.30
CA TYR A 191 17.68 -23.79 -2.97
C TYR A 191 17.61 -23.58 -4.49
N LYS A 192 18.02 -22.41 -5.01
CA LYS A 192 17.91 -22.07 -6.43
C LYS A 192 18.63 -23.07 -7.34
N ASN A 193 19.87 -23.41 -7.00
CA ASN A 193 20.66 -24.38 -7.75
C ASN A 193 20.06 -25.79 -7.71
N LEU A 194 19.45 -26.18 -6.58
CA LEU A 194 18.77 -27.47 -6.44
C LEU A 194 17.51 -27.51 -7.31
N LEU A 195 16.71 -26.44 -7.29
CA LEU A 195 15.48 -26.32 -8.08
C LEU A 195 15.78 -26.27 -9.59
N GLN A 196 16.86 -25.59 -10.01
CA GLN A 196 17.33 -25.60 -11.40
C GLN A 196 17.65 -27.02 -11.86
N LYS A 197 18.48 -27.75 -11.10
CA LYS A 197 18.81 -29.16 -11.39
C LYS A 197 17.56 -30.04 -11.45
N LEU A 198 16.60 -29.81 -10.55
CA LEU A 198 15.33 -30.53 -10.54
C LEU A 198 14.53 -30.28 -11.83
N PHE A 199 14.44 -29.03 -12.32
CA PHE A 199 13.75 -28.73 -13.57
C PHE A 199 14.49 -29.20 -14.82
N ASP A 200 15.83 -29.24 -14.79
CA ASP A 200 16.64 -29.78 -15.89
C ASP A 200 16.48 -31.30 -15.98
N ALA A 201 16.41 -31.99 -14.83
CA ALA A 201 16.15 -33.43 -14.76
C ALA A 201 14.69 -33.83 -15.05
N SER A 202 13.74 -32.91 -14.85
CA SER A 202 12.30 -33.16 -15.06
C SER A 202 11.80 -32.82 -16.47
N GLY A 203 12.70 -32.50 -17.40
CA GLY A 203 12.35 -32.15 -18.78
C GLY A 203 12.05 -33.37 -19.67
N THR A 204 10.76 -33.60 -19.95
CA THR A 204 10.24 -33.94 -21.29
C THR A 204 9.60 -32.70 -21.88
#